data_AF-X1TJ98-F1
#
_entry.id   AF-X1TJ98-F1
#
_cell.length_a   1.000
_cell.length_b   1.000
_cell.length_c   1.000
_cell.angle_alpha   90.00
_cell.angle_beta   90.00
_cell.angle_gamma   90.00
#
_symmetry.space_group_name_H-M   'P 1'
#
loop_
_entity.id
_entity.type
_entity.pdbx_description
1 polymer ?
#
loop_
_entity_poly.entity_id
_entity_poly.type
_entity_poly.pdbx_seq_one_letter_code
_entity_poly.pdbx_strand_id
1 'polypeptide(L)'
;MSKDMILVYLLSLSVLSFLCLLTGCKEDNNSANQEASSEQNLNANQDDFHLPTFTYLREFKPNNIQKGYGADILLEDELSEQELVSFVKHLAGSHDPVLIRIFTSRIAYDQEQNDNYGPEYDSDYILFYVKNFSGSGAYRGCNEIRWMQATGKFSSKFGTKTKF
;
A
#
# COMPACT_ATOMS: atom_id res chain seq x y z
N MET A 1 30.05 -42.48 5.98
CA MET A 1 29.28 -41.63 5.03
C MET A 1 30.01 -40.29 4.91
N SER A 2 30.47 -40.01 3.68
CA SER A 2 31.17 -38.79 3.21
C SER A 2 30.45 -37.52 3.68
N LYS A 3 31.06 -36.46 4.24
CA LYS A 3 32.18 -35.59 3.82
C LYS A 3 32.04 -35.00 2.41
N ASP A 4 31.81 -33.68 2.44
CA ASP A 4 32.24 -32.66 1.48
C ASP A 4 31.46 -32.54 0.17
N MET A 5 30.56 -31.57 0.11
CA MET A 5 30.24 -30.88 -1.15
C MET A 5 30.33 -29.38 -0.94
N ILE A 6 31.52 -28.89 -1.28
CA ILE A 6 31.90 -27.51 -1.53
C ILE A 6 31.11 -27.01 -2.74
N LEU A 7 30.41 -25.88 -2.61
CA LEU A 7 30.05 -25.07 -3.79
C LEU A 7 30.26 -23.59 -3.48
N VAL A 8 31.49 -23.16 -3.76
CA VAL A 8 31.95 -21.78 -3.81
C VAL A 8 31.31 -21.13 -5.04
N TYR A 9 30.33 -20.24 -4.84
CA TYR A 9 29.88 -19.35 -5.90
C TYR A 9 30.79 -18.12 -5.94
N LEU A 10 31.55 -18.05 -7.04
CA LEU A 10 32.49 -16.99 -7.39
C LEU A 10 31.76 -15.66 -7.60
N LEU A 11 32.26 -14.65 -6.89
CA LEU A 11 32.01 -13.23 -7.08
C LEU A 11 32.47 -12.77 -8.47
N SER A 12 31.55 -12.28 -9.29
CA SER A 12 31.90 -11.48 -10.47
C SER A 12 31.97 -10.00 -10.08
N LEU A 13 33.19 -9.51 -9.80
CA LEU A 13 33.49 -8.09 -9.79
C LEU A 13 33.68 -7.61 -11.24
N SER A 14 32.85 -6.67 -11.67
CA SER A 14 33.13 -5.80 -12.82
C SER A 14 32.73 -4.38 -12.48
N VAL A 15 33.54 -3.74 -11.63
CA VAL A 15 33.53 -2.28 -11.45
C VAL A 15 34.32 -1.68 -12.60
N LEU A 16 33.63 -1.26 -13.66
CA LEU A 16 34.24 -0.46 -14.72
C LEU A 16 34.05 1.01 -14.37
N SER A 17 35.08 1.56 -13.73
CA SER A 17 35.23 2.99 -13.45
C SER A 17 35.43 3.75 -14.76
N PHE A 18 34.42 4.53 -15.19
CA PHE A 18 34.63 5.58 -16.18
C PHE A 18 34.55 6.95 -15.50
N LEU A 19 35.75 7.44 -15.18
CA LEU A 19 36.04 8.78 -14.70
C LEU A 19 36.18 9.69 -15.93
N CYS A 20 35.15 10.48 -16.25
CA CYS A 20 35.27 11.60 -17.19
C CYS A 20 35.29 12.91 -16.42
N LEU A 21 36.50 13.30 -15.99
CA LEU A 21 36.87 14.68 -15.68
C LEU A 21 37.51 15.27 -16.93
N LEU A 22 36.82 16.17 -17.62
CA LEU A 22 37.48 17.30 -18.29
C LEU A 22 36.55 18.51 -18.29
N THR A 23 36.97 19.45 -17.46
CA THR A 23 36.67 20.88 -17.44
C THR A 23 36.86 21.53 -18.81
N GLY A 24 35.95 22.43 -19.17
CA GLY A 24 36.11 23.36 -20.28
C GLY A 24 35.18 24.55 -20.12
N CYS A 25 35.65 25.58 -19.42
CA CYS A 25 35.02 26.89 -19.31
C CYS A 25 34.83 27.53 -20.69
N LYS A 26 33.66 28.14 -20.93
CA LYS A 26 33.60 29.46 -21.57
C LYS A 26 32.27 30.16 -21.25
N GLU A 27 32.35 31.18 -20.40
CA GLU A 27 31.41 32.29 -20.34
C GLU A 27 31.48 33.06 -21.65
N ASP A 28 30.32 33.37 -22.24
CA ASP A 28 30.13 34.59 -23.02
C ASP A 28 28.70 35.07 -22.78
N ASN A 29 28.60 36.24 -22.13
CA ASN A 29 27.39 36.98 -21.85
C ASN A 29 26.76 37.47 -23.15
N ASN A 30 25.46 37.23 -23.35
CA ASN A 30 24.67 38.07 -24.25
C ASN A 30 23.23 38.20 -23.76
N SER A 31 22.92 39.38 -23.24
CA SER A 31 21.57 39.86 -22.99
C SER A 31 20.91 40.22 -24.33
N ALA A 32 19.81 39.56 -24.66
CA ALA A 32 18.81 40.10 -25.57
C ALA A 32 17.44 39.45 -25.32
N ASN A 33 16.48 40.31 -25.01
CA ASN A 33 15.06 40.07 -24.82
C ASN A 33 14.43 39.08 -25.81
N GLN A 34 13.61 38.17 -25.29
CA GLN A 34 12.35 37.82 -25.94
C GLN A 34 11.36 37.28 -24.91
N GLU A 35 10.37 38.12 -24.59
CA GLU A 35 9.06 37.66 -24.14
C GLU A 35 8.50 36.74 -25.23
N ALA A 36 8.29 35.48 -24.88
CA ALA A 36 7.38 34.60 -25.59
C ALA A 36 6.79 33.63 -24.57
N SER A 37 5.62 34.02 -24.11
CA SER A 37 4.58 33.16 -23.54
C SER A 37 4.58 31.76 -24.17
N SER A 38 4.81 30.75 -23.35
CA SER A 38 4.25 29.41 -23.55
C SER A 38 3.81 28.86 -22.19
N GLU A 39 2.82 29.54 -21.60
CA GLU A 39 1.80 28.83 -20.85
C GLU A 39 1.14 27.82 -21.79
N GLN A 40 1.35 26.52 -21.56
CA GLN A 40 0.34 25.46 -21.64
C GLN A 40 0.96 24.07 -21.47
N ASN A 41 0.21 23.21 -20.77
CA ASN A 41 0.39 21.77 -20.51
C ASN A 41 1.24 21.43 -19.27
N LEU A 42 0.70 20.88 -18.19
CA LEU A 42 -0.45 19.99 -18.05
C LEU A 42 -1.28 20.37 -16.82
N ASN A 43 -2.58 20.57 -17.05
CA ASN A 43 -3.61 20.22 -16.06
C ASN A 43 -3.42 18.73 -15.75
N ALA A 44 -2.60 18.43 -14.75
CA ALA A 44 -2.63 17.13 -14.12
C ALA A 44 -4.03 17.03 -13.51
N ASN A 45 -4.84 16.12 -14.06
CA ASN A 45 -6.05 15.63 -13.43
C ASN A 45 -5.77 15.41 -11.95
N GLN A 46 -6.16 16.37 -11.11
CA GLN A 46 -6.48 16.06 -9.73
C GLN A 46 -7.72 15.18 -9.85
N ASP A 47 -7.51 13.86 -9.92
CA ASP A 47 -8.55 12.90 -9.57
C ASP A 47 -9.06 13.36 -8.21
N ASP A 48 -10.25 13.95 -8.23
CA ASP A 48 -10.95 14.39 -7.03
C ASP A 48 -11.27 13.12 -6.25
N PHE A 49 -10.38 12.79 -5.32
CA PHE A 49 -10.51 11.60 -4.50
C PHE A 49 -11.71 11.80 -3.58
N HIS A 50 -12.86 11.34 -4.05
CA HIS A 50 -14.09 11.33 -3.28
C HIS A 50 -13.94 10.30 -2.14
N LEU A 51 -13.97 10.80 -0.91
CA LEU A 51 -13.98 9.93 0.27
C LEU A 51 -15.31 9.16 0.30
N PRO A 52 -15.28 7.82 0.43
CA PRO A 52 -16.50 7.04 0.51
C PRO A 52 -17.25 7.31 1.81
N THR A 53 -18.54 6.97 1.84
CA THR A 53 -19.34 6.90 3.05
C THR A 53 -18.95 5.66 3.86
N PHE A 54 -18.54 5.86 5.11
CA PHE A 54 -18.15 4.78 6.00
C PHE A 54 -18.34 5.14 7.47
N THR A 55 -18.39 4.11 8.32
CA THR A 55 -18.44 4.22 9.77
C THR A 55 -17.29 3.44 10.41
N TYR A 56 -16.65 3.99 11.43
CA TYR A 56 -15.71 3.25 12.26
C TYR A 56 -16.46 2.29 13.19
N LEU A 57 -16.20 0.99 13.05
CA LEU A 57 -16.67 -0.04 13.99
C LEU A 57 -15.75 -0.10 15.22
N ARG A 58 -14.44 0.07 15.00
CA ARG A 58 -13.43 0.15 16.06
C ARG A 58 -12.20 0.91 15.58
N GLU A 59 -11.61 1.71 16.45
CA GLU A 59 -10.27 2.31 16.28
C GLU A 59 -9.32 1.81 17.38
N PHE A 60 -8.07 1.53 17.04
CA PHE A 60 -7.09 1.00 17.97
C PHE A 60 -5.64 1.27 17.53
N LYS A 61 -4.67 0.93 18.40
CA LYS A 61 -3.23 1.01 18.08
C LYS A 61 -2.64 -0.39 17.96
N PRO A 62 -2.19 -0.83 16.77
CA PRO A 62 -1.56 -2.13 16.63
C PRO A 62 -0.34 -2.25 17.55
N ASN A 63 -0.29 -3.31 18.35
CA ASN A 63 0.75 -3.57 19.36
C ASN A 63 0.99 -2.40 20.35
N ASN A 64 -0.01 -1.55 20.59
CA ASN A 64 0.10 -0.34 21.42
C ASN A 64 1.19 0.65 20.97
N ILE A 65 1.62 0.59 19.70
CA ILE A 65 2.65 1.49 19.17
C ILE A 65 2.05 2.89 18.94
N GLN A 66 2.71 3.92 19.45
CA GLN A 66 2.18 5.30 19.45
C GLN A 66 1.86 5.83 18.04
N LYS A 67 2.70 5.50 17.05
CA LYS A 67 2.53 5.90 15.64
C LYS A 67 1.67 4.92 14.83
N GLY A 68 1.20 3.84 15.47
CA GLY A 68 0.39 2.84 14.82
C GLY A 68 -1.06 3.29 14.64
N TYR A 69 -1.69 2.80 13.58
CA TYR A 69 -3.10 3.05 13.27
C TYR A 69 -3.83 1.75 12.98
N GLY A 70 -4.93 1.52 13.68
CA GLY A 70 -5.76 0.33 13.58
C GLY A 70 -7.20 0.75 13.41
N ALA A 71 -7.89 0.23 12.39
CA ALA A 71 -9.31 0.51 12.17
C ALA A 71 -10.07 -0.70 11.62
N ASP A 72 -11.22 -0.98 12.19
CA ASP A 72 -12.24 -1.83 11.58
C ASP A 72 -13.36 -0.91 11.07
N ILE A 73 -13.71 -1.01 9.79
CA ILE A 73 -14.55 -0.05 9.08
C ILE A 73 -15.75 -0.76 8.47
N LEU A 74 -16.93 -0.15 8.61
CA LEU A 74 -18.14 -0.48 7.86
C LEU A 74 -18.24 0.46 6.67
N LEU A 75 -18.10 -0.06 5.45
CA LEU A 75 -18.19 0.68 4.20
C LEU A 75 -19.63 0.60 3.69
N GLU A 76 -20.22 1.75 3.36
CA GLU A 76 -21.59 1.85 2.85
C GLU A 76 -21.62 1.92 1.31
N ASP A 77 -20.58 2.50 0.72
CA ASP A 77 -20.48 2.67 -0.74
C ASP A 77 -19.92 1.43 -1.45
N GLU A 78 -20.43 1.15 -2.64
CA GLU A 78 -19.83 0.15 -3.52
C GLU A 78 -18.63 0.70 -4.29
N LEU A 79 -17.43 0.40 -3.80
CA LEU A 79 -16.19 0.85 -4.43
C LEU A 79 -15.61 -0.15 -5.42
N SER A 80 -14.91 0.34 -6.45
CA SER A 80 -14.02 -0.45 -7.29
C SER A 80 -12.75 -0.85 -6.53
N GLU A 81 -11.96 -1.76 -7.10
CA GLU A 81 -10.66 -2.15 -6.52
C GLU A 81 -9.73 -0.95 -6.36
N GLN A 82 -9.66 -0.07 -7.36
CA GLN A 82 -8.76 1.08 -7.34
C GLN A 82 -9.18 2.12 -6.29
N GLU A 83 -10.48 2.32 -6.12
CA GLU A 83 -11.04 3.20 -5.08
C GLU A 83 -10.77 2.62 -3.68
N LEU A 84 -10.96 1.31 -3.47
CA LEU A 84 -10.61 0.66 -2.20
C LEU A 84 -9.12 0.79 -1.87
N VAL A 85 -8.25 0.54 -2.85
CA VAL A 85 -6.80 0.69 -2.69
C VAL A 85 -6.44 2.13 -2.32
N SER A 86 -7.05 3.10 -2.99
CA SER A 86 -6.80 4.53 -2.71
C SER A 86 -7.34 4.93 -1.34
N PHE A 87 -8.50 4.41 -0.95
CA PHE A 87 -9.10 4.61 0.36
C PHE A 87 -8.23 4.06 1.49
N VAL A 88 -7.75 2.82 1.40
CA VAL A 88 -6.86 2.29 2.45
C VAL A 88 -5.51 3.01 2.49
N LYS A 89 -4.96 3.44 1.35
CA LYS A 89 -3.74 4.28 1.31
C LYS A 89 -3.95 5.59 2.03
N HIS A 90 -5.08 6.25 1.76
CA HIS A 90 -5.45 7.51 2.38
C HIS A 90 -5.53 7.36 3.91
N LEU A 91 -6.28 6.37 4.39
CA LEU A 91 -6.41 6.07 5.82
C LEU A 91 -5.08 5.68 6.48
N ALA A 92 -4.26 4.89 5.80
CA ALA A 92 -2.97 4.46 6.33
C ALA A 92 -1.99 5.62 6.51
N GLY A 93 -2.05 6.63 5.63
CA GLY A 93 -1.20 7.81 5.67
C GLY A 93 0.27 7.50 5.96
N SER A 94 0.87 8.28 6.87
CA SER A 94 2.24 8.11 7.34
C SER A 94 2.37 7.19 8.57
N HIS A 95 1.28 6.57 9.04
CA HIS A 95 1.29 5.69 10.21
C HIS A 95 2.11 4.42 9.94
N ASP A 96 2.71 3.86 11.00
CA ASP A 96 3.39 2.57 10.96
C ASP A 96 3.54 2.04 12.40
N PRO A 97 3.05 0.83 12.73
CA PRO A 97 2.31 -0.11 11.86
C PRO A 97 0.86 0.34 11.56
N VAL A 98 0.27 -0.22 10.51
CA VAL A 98 -1.12 -0.06 10.11
C VAL A 98 -1.83 -1.41 10.02
N LEU A 99 -3.06 -1.46 10.51
CA LEU A 99 -3.98 -2.59 10.34
C LEU A 99 -5.37 -2.03 10.03
N ILE A 100 -5.89 -2.28 8.83
CA ILE A 100 -7.23 -1.83 8.45
C ILE A 100 -8.04 -3.03 7.96
N ARG A 101 -9.26 -3.18 8.48
CA ARG A 101 -10.23 -4.17 8.00
C ARG A 101 -11.46 -3.46 7.48
N ILE A 102 -11.93 -3.87 6.31
CA ILE A 102 -13.12 -3.29 5.67
C ILE A 102 -14.21 -4.37 5.59
N PHE A 103 -15.38 -4.04 6.12
CA PHE A 103 -16.59 -4.84 6.08
C PHE A 103 -17.70 -4.06 5.38
N THR A 104 -18.62 -4.76 4.70
CA THR A 104 -19.88 -4.17 4.17
C THR A 104 -21.08 -4.53 5.05
N SER A 105 -20.90 -5.40 6.05
CA SER A 105 -21.94 -5.81 6.98
C SER A 105 -21.43 -5.84 8.41
N ARG A 106 -22.23 -5.30 9.35
CA ARG A 106 -21.97 -5.43 10.78
C ARG A 106 -21.97 -6.89 11.24
N ILE A 107 -22.76 -7.75 10.60
CA ILE A 107 -22.82 -9.18 10.92
C ILE A 107 -21.47 -9.84 10.63
N ALA A 108 -20.82 -9.52 9.51
CA ALA A 108 -19.49 -10.05 9.18
C ALA A 108 -18.41 -9.59 10.16
N TYR A 109 -18.48 -8.34 10.62
CA TYR A 109 -17.61 -7.85 11.68
C TYR A 109 -17.82 -8.61 13.00
N ASP A 110 -19.07 -8.78 13.42
CA ASP A 110 -19.40 -9.51 14.64
C ASP A 110 -18.96 -10.99 14.52
N GLN A 111 -19.09 -11.59 13.34
CA GLN A 111 -18.59 -12.93 13.01
C GLN A 111 -17.06 -13.04 13.13
N GLU A 112 -16.29 -12.08 12.60
CA GLU A 112 -14.84 -11.98 12.78
C GLU A 112 -14.45 -11.84 14.27
N GLN A 113 -15.19 -11.04 15.06
CA GLN A 113 -14.86 -10.88 16.49
C GLN A 113 -15.12 -12.15 17.31
N ASN A 114 -15.95 -13.06 16.82
CA ASN A 114 -16.36 -14.29 17.51
C ASN A 114 -15.78 -15.56 16.87
N ASP A 115 -14.84 -15.44 15.92
CA ASP A 115 -14.26 -16.55 15.15
C ASP A 115 -15.32 -17.46 14.50
N ASN A 116 -16.42 -16.87 14.00
CA ASN A 116 -17.52 -17.57 13.37
C ASN A 116 -17.58 -17.26 11.87
N TYR A 117 -16.99 -18.09 11.03
CA TYR A 117 -16.86 -17.85 9.59
C TYR A 117 -18.04 -18.43 8.82
N GLY A 118 -19.12 -17.64 8.71
CA GLY A 118 -20.35 -18.00 8.02
C GLY A 118 -20.51 -17.33 6.64
N PRO A 119 -21.68 -17.51 6.00
CA PRO A 119 -21.96 -16.93 4.68
C PRO A 119 -21.79 -15.40 4.63
N GLU A 120 -22.24 -14.67 5.65
CA GLU A 120 -22.07 -13.22 5.71
C GLU A 120 -20.60 -12.82 5.85
N TYR A 121 -19.79 -13.56 6.61
CA TYR A 121 -18.34 -13.32 6.68
C TYR A 121 -17.69 -13.49 5.29
N ASP A 122 -18.06 -14.57 4.60
CA ASP A 122 -17.58 -14.89 3.26
C ASP A 122 -17.99 -13.84 2.21
N SER A 123 -19.17 -13.22 2.37
CA SER A 123 -19.67 -12.20 1.44
C SER A 123 -19.28 -10.77 1.79
N ASP A 124 -19.11 -10.44 3.06
CA ASP A 124 -19.05 -9.04 3.50
C ASP A 124 -17.76 -8.64 4.21
N TYR A 125 -16.79 -9.54 4.39
CA TYR A 125 -15.42 -9.16 4.74
C TYR A 125 -14.60 -8.90 3.49
N ILE A 126 -14.42 -7.63 3.13
CA ILE A 126 -13.84 -7.23 1.85
C ILE A 126 -12.32 -7.45 1.82
N LEU A 127 -11.60 -6.82 2.74
CA LEU A 127 -10.14 -6.84 2.74
C LEU A 127 -9.54 -6.58 4.12
N PHE A 128 -8.30 -7.03 4.26
CA PHE A 128 -7.40 -6.78 5.37
C PHE A 128 -6.12 -6.12 4.84
N TYR A 129 -5.90 -4.86 5.16
CA TYR A 129 -4.67 -4.14 4.85
C TYR A 129 -3.72 -4.15 6.04
N VAL A 130 -2.44 -4.43 5.77
CA VAL A 130 -1.38 -4.41 6.77
C VAL A 130 -0.12 -3.72 6.24
N LYS A 131 0.43 -2.81 7.06
CA LYS A 131 1.74 -2.20 6.88
C LYS A 131 2.50 -2.30 8.20
N ASN A 132 3.71 -2.83 8.22
CA ASN A 132 4.46 -2.95 9.46
C ASN A 132 5.97 -3.01 9.17
N PHE A 133 6.60 -1.85 9.10
CA PHE A 133 8.04 -1.73 8.88
C PHE A 133 8.83 -1.55 10.19
N SER A 134 8.27 -0.82 11.15
CA SER A 134 8.90 -0.48 12.43
C SER A 134 8.57 -1.42 13.59
N GLY A 135 7.49 -2.21 13.47
CA GLY A 135 7.05 -3.10 14.53
C GLY A 135 7.63 -4.52 14.45
N SER A 136 7.24 -5.34 15.42
CA SER A 136 7.51 -6.79 15.48
C SER A 136 6.23 -7.60 15.22
N GLY A 137 6.34 -8.93 15.21
CA GLY A 137 5.21 -9.85 15.11
C GLY A 137 5.01 -10.46 13.71
N ALA A 138 3.89 -11.15 13.53
CA ALA A 138 3.60 -11.99 12.35
C ALA A 138 3.58 -11.23 11.01
N TYR A 139 3.38 -9.91 11.05
CA TYR A 139 3.31 -9.06 9.86
C TYR A 139 4.54 -8.18 9.65
N ARG A 140 5.65 -8.41 10.36
CA ARG A 140 6.87 -7.62 10.19
C ARG A 140 7.35 -7.67 8.74
N GLY A 141 7.62 -6.51 8.15
CA GLY A 141 8.04 -6.36 6.76
C GLY A 141 6.90 -6.41 5.73
N CYS A 142 5.64 -6.49 6.17
CA CYS A 142 4.49 -6.48 5.27
C CYS A 142 4.08 -5.04 4.89
N ASN A 143 3.61 -4.89 3.65
CA ASN A 143 2.88 -3.73 3.14
C ASN A 143 1.98 -4.23 2.00
N GLU A 144 0.84 -4.81 2.38
CA GLU A 144 -0.03 -5.54 1.46
C GLU A 144 -1.51 -5.46 1.87
N ILE A 145 -2.39 -5.48 0.87
CA ILE A 145 -3.79 -5.90 1.04
C ILE A 145 -3.84 -7.42 0.91
N ARG A 146 -4.64 -8.04 1.77
CA ARG A 146 -5.14 -9.41 1.62
C ARG A 146 -6.64 -9.34 1.34
N TRP A 147 -7.05 -9.96 0.24
CA TRP A 147 -8.46 -9.99 -0.17
C TRP A 147 -9.20 -11.09 0.56
N MET A 148 -10.25 -10.72 1.29
CA MET A 148 -10.93 -11.60 2.25
C MET A 148 -12.31 -12.06 1.78
N GLN A 149 -12.90 -11.43 0.75
CA GLN A 149 -14.25 -11.74 0.29
C GLN A 149 -14.23 -13.02 -0.55
N ALA A 150 -14.78 -14.12 -0.02
CA ALA A 150 -14.88 -15.41 -0.70
C ALA A 150 -16.02 -15.46 -1.73
N THR A 151 -17.12 -14.74 -1.49
CA THR A 151 -18.26 -14.65 -2.41
C THR A 151 -18.64 -13.18 -2.67
N GLY A 152 -18.98 -12.84 -3.92
CA GLY A 152 -19.34 -11.45 -4.29
C GLY A 152 -18.33 -10.77 -5.24
N LYS A 153 -18.31 -9.44 -5.23
CA LYS A 153 -17.62 -8.57 -6.21
C LYS A 153 -16.12 -8.87 -6.37
N PHE A 154 -15.43 -9.15 -5.27
CA PHE A 154 -13.99 -9.38 -5.18
C PHE A 154 -13.63 -10.86 -4.97
N SER A 155 -14.59 -11.79 -5.12
CA SER A 155 -14.38 -13.24 -4.96
C SER A 155 -13.25 -13.79 -5.84
N SER A 156 -13.05 -13.25 -7.04
CA SER A 156 -11.96 -13.62 -7.94
C SER A 156 -10.55 -13.33 -7.38
N LYS A 157 -10.47 -12.53 -6.32
CA LYS A 157 -9.22 -12.17 -5.62
C LYS A 157 -9.08 -12.84 -4.27
N PHE A 158 -10.07 -13.59 -3.80
CA PHE A 158 -10.04 -14.22 -2.48
C PHE A 158 -8.71 -14.94 -2.21
N GLY A 159 -8.09 -14.64 -1.06
CA GLY A 159 -6.82 -15.23 -0.63
C GLY A 159 -5.58 -14.67 -1.34
N THR A 160 -5.73 -13.82 -2.35
CA THR A 160 -4.60 -13.16 -3.03
C THR A 160 -4.11 -11.94 -2.27
N LYS A 161 -2.95 -11.42 -2.71
CA LYS A 161 -2.28 -10.28 -2.09
C LYS A 161 -1.96 -9.19 -3.11
N THR A 162 -2.24 -7.94 -2.75
CA THR A 162 -1.80 -6.77 -3.52
C THR A 162 -0.73 -6.03 -2.73
N LYS A 163 0.49 -5.95 -3.26
CA LYS A 163 1.63 -5.24 -2.64
C LYS A 163 1.67 -3.77 -3.02
N PHE A 164 2.30 -2.97 -2.16
CA PHE A 164 2.49 -1.54 -2.30
C PHE A 164 3.98 -1.20 -2.34
#